data_AF-A0A971PEI9-F1
#
_entry.id   AF-A0A971PEI9-F1
#
_cell.length_a   1.000
_cell.length_b   1.000
_cell.length_c   1.000
_cell.angle_alpha   90.00
_cell.angle_beta   90.00
_cell.angle_gamma   90.00
#
_symmetry.space_group_name_H-M   'P 1'
#
loop_
_entity.id
_entity.type
_entity.pdbx_description
1 polymer ?
#
loop_
_entity_poly.entity_id
_entity_poly.type
_entity_poly.pdbx_seq_one_letter_code
_entity_poly.pdbx_strand_id
1 'polypeptide(L)'
;MILSEQELIAQLDREKVLFGEILALSERHLLLLGDADVTDDKLVEAFQDLIDERKKLMDLIDVIQVAIKETVEDSNFRDLVNRYQQEKKAIITSIQASDQKMFYLAQKTTSLIGNKLQETRSNIKATKAYYGEVDTGGKGWFIDRKK
;
A
#
# COMPACT_ATOMS: atom_id res chain seq x y z
N MET A 1 -14.91 -13.97 -26.20
CA MET A 1 -14.68 -13.68 -27.66
C MET A 1 -13.32 -14.25 -27.98
N ILE A 2 -13.21 -15.19 -28.92
CA ILE A 2 -11.92 -15.86 -29.18
C ILE A 2 -11.01 -14.89 -29.95
N LEU A 3 -9.84 -14.60 -29.38
CA LEU A 3 -8.83 -13.75 -30.02
C LEU A 3 -8.12 -14.53 -31.15
N SER A 4 -7.82 -13.84 -32.25
CA SER A 4 -6.85 -14.33 -33.22
C SER A 4 -5.44 -14.41 -32.60
N GLU A 5 -4.53 -15.15 -33.22
CA GLU A 5 -3.14 -15.27 -32.73
C GLU A 5 -2.45 -13.91 -32.60
N GLN A 6 -2.65 -13.00 -33.57
CA GLN A 6 -2.10 -11.65 -33.53
C GLN A 6 -2.69 -10.82 -32.38
N GLU A 7 -3.99 -10.92 -32.15
CA GLU A 7 -4.65 -10.23 -31.03
C GLU A 7 -4.18 -10.79 -29.69
N LEU A 8 -3.99 -12.11 -29.59
CA LEU A 8 -3.45 -12.76 -28.40
C LEU A 8 -2.04 -12.27 -28.09
N ILE A 9 -1.15 -12.22 -29.09
CA ILE A 9 0.21 -11.68 -28.92
C ILE A 9 0.15 -10.22 -28.45
N ALA A 10 -0.69 -9.40 -29.06
CA ALA A 10 -0.85 -8.00 -28.67
C ALA A 10 -1.33 -7.84 -27.21
N GLN A 11 -2.25 -8.70 -26.76
CA GLN A 11 -2.70 -8.71 -25.36
C GLN A 11 -1.60 -9.16 -24.41
N LEU A 12 -0.81 -10.17 -24.76
CA LEU A 12 0.32 -10.65 -23.96
C LEU A 12 1.42 -9.57 -23.84
N ASP A 13 1.75 -8.89 -24.94
CA ASP A 13 2.71 -7.78 -24.94
C ASP A 13 2.20 -6.62 -24.08
N ARG A 14 0.90 -6.28 -24.20
CA ARG A 14 0.27 -5.26 -23.35
C ARG A 14 0.31 -5.62 -21.87
N GLU A 15 0.01 -6.88 -21.52
CA GLU A 15 0.08 -7.36 -20.15
C GLU A 15 1.51 -7.20 -19.58
N LYS A 16 2.53 -7.55 -20.37
CA LYS A 16 3.95 -7.40 -20.00
C LYS A 16 4.32 -5.93 -19.73
N VAL A 17 3.82 -5.00 -20.55
CA VAL A 17 4.01 -3.55 -20.33
C VAL A 17 3.39 -3.11 -19.01
N LEU A 18 2.14 -3.54 -18.73
CA LEU A 18 1.45 -3.18 -17.48
C LEU A 18 2.19 -3.70 -16.24
N PHE A 19 2.76 -4.92 -16.29
CA PHE A 19 3.63 -5.40 -15.22
C PHE A 19 4.90 -4.55 -15.07
N GLY A 20 5.49 -4.08 -16.17
CA GLY A 20 6.61 -3.13 -16.13
C GLY A 20 6.24 -1.80 -15.45
N GLU A 21 5.05 -1.28 -15.73
CA GLU A 21 4.53 -0.07 -15.09
C GLU A 21 4.30 -0.27 -13.58
N ILE A 22 3.76 -1.43 -13.18
CA ILE A 22 3.61 -1.79 -11.77
C ILE A 22 4.98 -1.86 -11.07
N LEU A 23 6.00 -2.41 -11.71
CA LEU A 23 7.36 -2.43 -11.15
C LEU A 23 7.89 -1.01 -10.93
N ALA A 24 7.73 -0.12 -11.91
CA ALA A 24 8.12 1.28 -11.77
C ALA A 24 7.33 2.01 -10.66
N LEU A 25 6.06 1.63 -10.42
CA LEU A 25 5.30 2.13 -9.26
C LEU A 25 5.84 1.59 -7.94
N SER A 26 6.16 0.29 -7.86
CA SER A 26 6.78 -0.29 -6.66
C SER A 26 8.09 0.42 -6.30
N GLU A 27 8.90 0.81 -7.28
CA GLU A 27 10.13 1.58 -7.05
C GLU A 27 9.83 3.00 -6.53
N ARG A 28 8.83 3.68 -7.12
CA ARG A 28 8.36 5.00 -6.65
C ARG A 28 7.83 4.94 -5.20
N HIS A 29 7.06 3.90 -4.86
CA HIS A 29 6.61 3.66 -3.48
C HIS A 29 7.77 3.50 -2.49
N LEU A 30 8.82 2.77 -2.89
CA LEU A 30 10.00 2.57 -2.06
C LEU A 30 10.80 3.86 -1.84
N LEU A 31 10.96 4.67 -2.89
CA LEU A 31 11.62 5.98 -2.76
C LEU A 31 10.84 6.89 -1.82
N LEU A 32 9.52 6.96 -1.99
CA LEU A 32 8.65 7.77 -1.14
C LEU A 32 8.76 7.39 0.34
N LEU A 33 8.76 6.10 0.66
CA LEU A 33 8.92 5.62 2.05
C LEU A 33 10.37 5.68 2.56
N GLY A 34 11.37 5.65 1.67
CA GLY A 34 12.79 5.67 2.01
C GLY A 34 13.30 7.04 2.45
N ASP A 35 12.79 8.10 1.82
CA ASP A 35 13.13 9.50 2.11
C ASP A 35 12.09 10.22 2.99
N ALA A 36 11.09 9.50 3.50
CA ALA A 36 9.97 10.09 4.23
C ALA A 36 10.38 10.77 5.54
N ASP A 37 10.15 12.09 5.64
CA ASP A 37 9.83 12.71 6.92
C ASP A 37 8.35 12.42 7.23
N VAL A 38 8.12 11.61 8.28
CA VAL A 38 6.81 11.06 8.67
C VAL A 38 5.81 12.15 9.11
N THR A 39 6.22 13.42 9.10
CA THR A 39 5.40 14.57 9.50
C THR A 39 4.78 15.34 8.33
N ASP A 40 5.06 14.97 7.08
CA ASP A 40 4.50 15.63 5.90
C ASP A 40 3.17 14.97 5.47
N ASP A 41 2.05 15.67 5.63
CA ASP A 41 0.73 15.22 5.19
C ASP A 41 0.68 14.92 3.68
N LYS A 42 1.52 15.58 2.87
CA LYS A 42 1.61 15.32 1.42
C LYS A 42 2.21 13.95 1.10
N LEU A 43 2.97 13.36 2.02
CA LEU A 43 3.50 12.01 1.89
C LEU A 43 2.36 10.99 1.82
N VAL A 44 1.35 11.15 2.66
CA VAL A 44 0.20 10.23 2.74
C VAL A 44 -0.64 10.32 1.47
N GLU A 45 -0.92 11.54 1.00
CA GLU A 45 -1.62 11.76 -0.27
C GLU A 45 -0.86 11.15 -1.45
N ALA A 46 0.44 11.43 -1.58
CA ALA A 46 1.27 10.87 -2.65
C ALA A 46 1.35 9.33 -2.59
N PHE A 47 1.41 8.75 -1.39
CA PHE A 47 1.43 7.29 -1.23
C PHE A 47 0.11 6.67 -1.65
N GLN A 48 -1.02 7.33 -1.32
CA GLN A 48 -2.35 6.88 -1.70
C GLN A 48 -2.59 7.00 -3.20
N ASP A 49 -2.15 8.08 -3.85
CA ASP A 49 -2.23 8.24 -5.30
C ASP A 49 -1.51 7.10 -6.04
N LEU A 50 -0.32 6.72 -5.57
CA LEU A 50 0.44 5.62 -6.15
C LEU A 50 -0.24 4.25 -5.93
N ILE A 51 -0.96 4.06 -4.82
CA ILE A 51 -1.78 2.84 -4.60
C ILE A 51 -2.95 2.81 -5.58
N ASP A 52 -3.62 3.93 -5.78
CA ASP A 52 -4.76 4.03 -6.70
C ASP A 52 -4.33 3.83 -8.16
N GLU A 53 -3.17 4.36 -8.56
CA GLU A 53 -2.57 4.11 -9.87
C GLU A 53 -2.29 2.61 -10.05
N ARG A 54 -1.67 1.97 -9.04
CA ARG A 54 -1.40 0.52 -9.08
C ARG A 54 -2.68 -0.30 -9.22
N LYS A 55 -3.74 0.06 -8.50
CA LYS A 55 -5.03 -0.65 -8.57
C LYS A 55 -5.62 -0.60 -9.97
N LYS A 56 -5.59 0.58 -10.62
CA LYS A 56 -6.06 0.73 -12.01
C LYS A 56 -5.28 -0.18 -12.98
N LEU A 57 -3.96 -0.31 -12.80
CA LEU A 57 -3.16 -1.22 -13.62
C LEU A 57 -3.51 -2.69 -13.38
N MET A 58 -3.73 -3.09 -12.13
CA MET A 58 -4.17 -4.45 -11.79
C MET A 58 -5.53 -4.77 -12.42
N ASP A 59 -6.49 -3.85 -12.34
CA ASP A 59 -7.82 -4.03 -12.95
C ASP A 59 -7.71 -4.22 -14.47
N LEU A 60 -6.78 -3.51 -15.14
CA LEU A 60 -6.50 -3.70 -16.57
C LEU A 60 -5.87 -5.06 -16.87
N ILE A 61 -4.94 -5.52 -16.02
CA ILE A 61 -4.33 -6.85 -16.16
C ILE A 61 -5.37 -7.94 -16.01
N ASP A 62 -6.27 -7.84 -15.03
CA ASP A 62 -7.34 -8.81 -14.81
C ASP A 62 -8.24 -8.96 -16.04
N VAL A 63 -8.62 -7.84 -16.66
CA VAL A 63 -9.40 -7.85 -17.92
C VAL A 63 -8.66 -8.59 -19.03
N ILE A 64 -7.36 -8.36 -19.17
CA ILE A 64 -6.53 -9.03 -20.18
C ILE A 64 -6.42 -10.54 -19.88
N GLN A 65 -6.19 -10.91 -18.62
CA GLN A 65 -6.05 -12.31 -18.21
C GLN A 65 -7.33 -13.11 -18.44
N VAL A 66 -8.50 -12.51 -18.22
CA VAL A 66 -9.78 -13.14 -18.54
C VAL A 66 -9.87 -13.43 -20.04
N ALA A 67 -9.56 -12.45 -20.91
CA ALA A 67 -9.60 -12.62 -22.36
C ALA A 67 -8.60 -13.68 -22.87
N ILE A 68 -7.39 -13.70 -22.31
CA ILE A 68 -6.37 -14.72 -22.61
C ILE A 68 -6.86 -16.11 -22.20
N LYS A 69 -7.43 -16.23 -20.98
CA LYS A 69 -7.89 -17.52 -20.45
C LYS A 69 -8.99 -18.12 -21.33
N GLU A 70 -10.01 -17.34 -21.69
CA GLU A 70 -11.06 -17.77 -22.61
C GLU A 70 -10.49 -18.24 -23.95
N THR A 71 -9.52 -17.51 -24.50
CA THR A 71 -8.89 -17.87 -25.78
C THR A 71 -8.09 -19.16 -25.68
N VAL A 72 -7.37 -19.41 -24.59
CA VAL A 72 -6.53 -20.61 -24.41
C VAL A 72 -7.36 -21.86 -24.16
N GLU A 73 -8.52 -21.75 -23.50
CA GLU A 73 -9.43 -22.90 -23.31
C GLU A 73 -9.99 -23.41 -24.65
N ASP A 74 -10.15 -22.51 -25.63
CA ASP A 74 -10.72 -22.83 -26.95
C ASP A 74 -9.67 -23.03 -28.07
N SER A 75 -8.36 -22.98 -27.77
CA SER A 75 -7.30 -23.00 -28.80
C SER A 75 -6.01 -23.72 -28.39
N ASN A 76 -5.14 -24.00 -29.38
CA ASN A 76 -3.81 -24.60 -29.17
C ASN A 76 -2.71 -23.59 -28.79
N PHE A 77 -3.04 -22.39 -28.32
CA PHE A 77 -2.04 -21.36 -27.98
C PHE A 77 -1.38 -21.51 -26.60
N ARG A 78 -1.61 -22.63 -25.91
CA ARG A 78 -1.11 -22.86 -24.54
C ARG A 78 0.41 -22.72 -24.40
N ASP A 79 1.17 -23.22 -25.37
CA ASP A 79 2.64 -23.13 -25.36
C ASP A 79 3.14 -21.70 -25.60
N LEU A 80 2.43 -20.92 -26.41
CA LEU A 80 2.73 -19.51 -26.61
C LEU A 80 2.54 -18.73 -25.31
N VAL A 81 1.39 -18.89 -24.66
CA VAL A 81 1.10 -18.23 -23.38
C VAL A 81 2.08 -18.66 -22.29
N ASN A 82 2.43 -19.95 -22.21
CA ASN A 82 3.42 -20.44 -21.24
C ASN A 82 4.80 -19.78 -21.41
N ARG A 83 5.28 -19.57 -22.64
CA ARG A 83 6.54 -18.86 -22.89
C ARG A 83 6.49 -17.42 -22.39
N TYR A 84 5.42 -16.70 -22.71
CA TYR A 84 5.21 -15.34 -22.22
C TYR A 84 5.11 -15.24 -20.70
N GLN A 85 4.47 -16.23 -20.06
CA GLN A 85 4.40 -16.34 -18.60
C GLN A 85 5.79 -16.53 -17.97
N GLN A 86 6.66 -17.31 -18.61
CA GLN A 86 8.05 -17.45 -18.16
C GLN A 86 8.84 -16.15 -18.32
N GLU A 87 8.65 -15.41 -19.41
CA GLU A 87 9.34 -14.13 -19.64
C GLU A 87 8.98 -13.07 -18.58
N LYS A 88 7.70 -12.98 -18.20
CA LYS A 88 7.28 -11.99 -17.18
C LYS A 88 7.55 -12.42 -15.74
N LYS A 89 7.95 -13.67 -15.49
CA LYS A 89 8.22 -14.20 -14.15
C LYS A 89 9.27 -13.38 -13.39
N ALA A 90 10.30 -12.90 -14.09
CA ALA A 90 11.34 -12.06 -13.49
C ALA A 90 10.78 -10.71 -13.00
N ILE A 91 9.88 -10.09 -13.79
CA ILE A 91 9.21 -8.84 -13.43
C ILE A 91 8.32 -9.05 -12.21
N ILE A 92 7.50 -10.10 -12.21
CA ILE A 92 6.59 -10.42 -11.10
C ILE A 92 7.38 -10.68 -9.80
N THR A 93 8.48 -11.44 -9.88
CA THR A 93 9.36 -11.68 -8.73
C THR A 93 9.93 -10.37 -8.18
N SER A 94 10.31 -9.45 -9.06
CA SER A 94 10.87 -8.14 -8.67
C SER A 94 9.83 -7.23 -8.00
N ILE A 95 8.59 -7.25 -8.51
CA ILE A 95 7.44 -6.58 -7.88
C ILE A 95 7.23 -7.13 -6.47
N GLN A 96 7.16 -8.45 -6.31
CA GLN A 96 6.94 -9.10 -5.01
C GLN A 96 8.05 -8.75 -4.00
N ALA A 97 9.31 -8.74 -4.43
CA ALA A 97 10.42 -8.35 -3.57
C ALA A 97 10.32 -6.86 -3.14
N SER A 98 9.88 -5.99 -4.04
CA SER A 98 9.68 -4.57 -3.74
C SER A 98 8.51 -4.35 -2.79
N ASP A 99 7.41 -5.08 -2.98
CA ASP A 99 6.22 -5.01 -2.13
C ASP A 99 6.52 -5.50 -0.70
N GLN A 100 7.34 -6.55 -0.54
CA GLN A 100 7.78 -7.01 0.77
C GLN A 100 8.60 -5.94 1.52
N LYS A 101 9.51 -5.27 0.81
CA LYS A 101 10.29 -4.16 1.38
C LYS A 101 9.39 -2.98 1.75
N MET A 102 8.46 -2.62 0.88
CA MET A 102 7.49 -1.56 1.11
C MET A 102 6.65 -1.85 2.36
N PHE A 103 6.15 -3.07 2.48
CA PHE A 103 5.38 -3.51 3.65
C PHE A 103 6.20 -3.41 4.95
N TYR A 104 7.45 -3.86 4.92
CA TYR A 104 8.35 -3.74 6.07
C TYR A 104 8.59 -2.27 6.47
N LEU A 105 8.85 -1.38 5.52
CA LEU A 105 9.04 0.05 5.77
C LEU A 105 7.77 0.71 6.31
N ALA A 106 6.61 0.39 5.75
CA ALA A 106 5.32 0.88 6.22
C ALA A 106 5.04 0.42 7.67
N GLN A 107 5.30 -0.85 8.00
CA GLN A 107 5.15 -1.35 9.39
C GLN A 107 6.08 -0.62 10.36
N LYS A 108 7.35 -0.43 9.99
CA LYS A 108 8.32 0.32 10.79
C LYS A 108 7.85 1.74 11.06
N THR A 109 7.34 2.41 10.02
CA THR A 109 6.80 3.78 10.11
C THR A 109 5.59 3.85 11.04
N THR A 110 4.63 2.93 10.89
CA THR A 110 3.45 2.84 11.77
C THR A 110 3.84 2.59 13.23
N SER A 111 4.85 1.75 13.49
CA SER A 111 5.35 1.50 14.84
C SER A 111 5.97 2.77 15.47
N LEU A 112 6.76 3.52 14.70
CA LEU A 112 7.34 4.79 15.16
C LEU A 112 6.26 5.83 15.52
N ILE A 113 5.23 5.97 14.68
CA ILE A 113 4.08 6.84 14.95
C ILE A 113 3.35 6.39 16.22
N GLY A 114 3.12 5.09 16.37
CA GLY A 114 2.49 4.50 17.56
C GLY A 114 3.23 4.84 18.86
N ASN A 115 4.57 4.73 18.85
CA ASN A 115 5.41 5.08 20.00
C ASN A 115 5.31 6.58 20.35
N LYS A 116 5.40 7.47 19.35
CA LYS A 116 5.25 8.93 19.56
C LYS A 116 3.87 9.30 20.12
N LEU A 117 2.81 8.63 19.65
CA LEU A 117 1.45 8.82 20.20
C LEU A 117 1.37 8.37 21.66
N GLN A 118 2.01 7.26 22.02
CA GLN A 118 2.06 6.79 23.40
C GLN A 118 2.82 7.75 24.31
N GLU A 119 3.98 8.26 23.87
CA GLU A 119 4.74 9.29 24.59
C GLU A 119 3.90 10.55 24.80
N THR A 120 3.21 11.03 23.76
CA THR A 120 2.32 12.19 23.84
C THR A 120 1.19 11.96 24.86
N ARG A 121 0.57 10.78 24.87
CA ARG A 121 -0.46 10.42 25.86
C ARG A 121 0.10 10.39 27.27
N SER A 122 1.29 9.83 27.48
CA SER A 122 1.97 9.83 28.79
C SER A 122 2.28 11.25 29.24
N ASN A 123 2.73 12.12 28.34
CA ASN A 123 2.99 13.53 28.62
C ASN A 123 1.71 14.29 28.97
N ILE A 124 0.59 14.03 28.28
CA ILE A 124 -0.71 14.61 28.63
C ILE A 124 -1.16 14.16 30.02
N LYS A 125 -1.01 12.86 30.36
CA LYS A 125 -1.32 12.35 31.70
C LYS A 125 -0.46 13.02 32.77
N ALA A 126 0.86 13.11 32.53
CA ALA A 126 1.79 13.79 33.43
C ALA A 126 1.41 15.27 33.61
N THR A 127 1.13 15.98 32.52
CA THR A 127 0.70 17.38 32.53
C THR A 127 -0.58 17.56 33.35
N LYS A 128 -1.59 16.70 33.16
CA LYS A 128 -2.81 16.71 33.99
C LYS A 128 -2.54 16.45 35.47
N ALA A 129 -1.55 15.61 35.80
CA ALA A 129 -1.12 15.38 37.17
C ALA A 129 -0.41 16.59 37.79
N TYR A 130 0.36 17.35 37.00
CA TYR A 130 1.09 18.53 37.49
C TYR A 130 0.22 19.79 37.60
N TYR A 131 -0.71 20.00 36.67
CA TYR A 131 -1.54 21.20 36.63
C TYR A 131 -2.94 20.99 37.26
N GLY A 132 -3.25 19.78 37.71
CA GLY A 132 -4.59 19.40 38.16
C GLY A 132 -5.59 19.44 37.00
N GLU A 133 -6.77 18.85 37.19
CA GLU A 133 -7.93 19.30 36.42
C GLU A 133 -8.04 20.80 36.66
N VAL A 134 -7.94 21.62 35.61
CA VAL A 134 -8.33 23.02 35.71
C VAL A 134 -9.79 22.98 36.12
N ASP A 135 -10.03 23.28 37.40
CA ASP A 135 -11.33 23.39 38.02
C ASP A 135 -12.13 24.46 37.28
N THR A 136 -12.82 24.04 36.21
CA THR A 136 -13.90 24.81 35.62
C THR A 136 -15.21 24.33 36.22
N GLY A 137 -15.38 24.56 37.52
CA GLY A 137 -16.68 24.75 38.14
C GLY A 137 -17.27 23.53 38.85
N GLY A 138 -16.86 23.29 40.09
CA GLY A 138 -17.62 22.38 40.95
C GLY A 138 -17.16 22.35 42.40
N LYS A 139 -17.64 23.30 43.21
CA LYS A 139 -17.55 23.36 44.68
C LYS A 139 -17.44 21.98 45.36
N GLY A 140 -16.25 21.62 45.82
CA GLY A 140 -16.01 20.51 46.75
C GLY A 140 -15.48 21.02 48.09
N TRP A 141 -16.34 21.57 48.94
CA TRP A 141 -15.98 21.94 50.31
C TRP A 141 -15.86 20.66 51.16
N PHE A 142 -14.65 20.30 51.57
CA PHE A 142 -14.45 19.34 52.64
C PHE A 142 -14.61 20.05 53.99
N ILE A 143 -15.73 19.82 54.67
CA ILE A 143 -15.90 20.20 56.08
C ILE A 143 -15.60 18.95 56.92
N ASP A 144 -14.46 18.96 57.60
CA ASP A 144 -14.16 18.02 58.68
C ASP A 144 -15.08 18.35 59.88
N ARG A 145 -16.00 17.44 60.23
CA ARG A 145 -16.76 17.51 61.47
C ARG A 145 -16.26 16.44 62.41
N LYS A 146 -15.26 16.79 63.22
CA LYS A 146 -14.98 16.09 64.49
C LYS A 146 -15.88 16.64 65.58
N LYS A 147 -16.77 15.80 66.11
CA LYS A 147 -17.23 15.80 67.50
C LYS A 147 -17.41 14.36 67.94
#